data_AF-A0A842W7D6-F1
#
_entry.id   AF-A0A842W7D6-F1
#
_cell.length_a   1.000
_cell.length_b   1.000
_cell.length_c   1.000
_cell.angle_alpha   90.00
_cell.angle_beta   90.00
_cell.angle_gamma   90.00
#
_symmetry.space_group_name_H-M   'P 1'
#
loop_
_entity.id
_entity.type
_entity.pdbx_description
1 polymer ?
#
loop_
_entity_poly.entity_id
_entity_poly.type
_entity_poly.pdbx_seq_one_letter_code
_entity_poly.pdbx_strand_id
1 'polypeptide(L)'
;MLKHINKALLIFLMFLLVINTVSAQQHSKVNSVQDCLDLYEGSFSCFRILAEKTNNISLCDYPVKESISVEEKNQCIRNVAAKNKNIDACDTLTGKEKDRCISGVIWELQDESLCSLLSEESARSGCQWNIIEFKDYECSDLWDNVKRDFCYMGSCQTLECCDNIKGLPESSARKNNCISKIGVQSGDFDLCIQTKKRKCILDIIDNMEAPSPEVCEQFKGITLSDEYDPRTVSAYLDCIGTVAKVNENPELCIDTFDIEKDVTNCLSRVKHIEACKLMTDIPERNKCANYVASFVSHNPDDCNVITDASKRISCRGTLNVLSHLSNPIIDVLIMLIIAGLYFVVLRHKEKYLPLTVALAVVFVQRIFLLILPLINILMEAQPITQLLGLVINIRFTDWFIWFARLRGYIAYNWLYLLIADILTLAVLVLIGYIAQRKGISVIKTIVISAIILWILATLMIIGLGAMLGT
;
A
#
# COMPACT_ATOMS: atom_id res chain seq x y z
N MET A 1 -19.47 4.15 -24.63
CA MET A 1 -18.23 4.14 -23.84
C MET A 1 -17.99 2.81 -23.10
N LEU A 2 -18.92 2.31 -22.29
CA LEU A 2 -18.75 1.02 -21.56
C LEU A 2 -18.38 -0.19 -22.45
N LYS A 3 -18.92 -0.29 -23.67
CA LYS A 3 -18.63 -1.41 -24.59
C LYS A 3 -17.18 -1.46 -25.08
N HIS A 4 -16.44 -0.34 -25.03
CA HIS A 4 -15.03 -0.27 -25.43
C HIS A 4 -14.08 -0.55 -24.27
N ILE A 5 -14.46 -0.20 -23.04
CA ILE A 5 -13.70 -0.47 -21.82
C ILE A 5 -13.56 -1.99 -21.60
N ASN A 6 -14.63 -2.76 -21.82
CA ASN A 6 -14.58 -4.22 -21.69
C ASN A 6 -13.64 -4.91 -22.69
N LYS A 7 -13.48 -4.37 -23.90
CA LYS A 7 -12.56 -4.95 -24.90
C LYS A 7 -11.10 -4.66 -24.56
N ALA A 8 -10.78 -3.46 -24.10
CA ALA A 8 -9.42 -3.10 -23.68
C ALA A 8 -8.99 -3.91 -22.45
N LEU A 9 -9.88 -4.08 -21.47
CA LEU A 9 -9.63 -4.89 -20.28
C LEU A 9 -9.40 -6.36 -20.63
N LEU A 10 -10.21 -6.93 -21.53
CA LEU A 10 -10.04 -8.31 -21.98
C LEU A 10 -8.71 -8.53 -22.72
N ILE A 11 -8.32 -7.60 -23.59
CA ILE A 11 -7.02 -7.67 -24.29
C ILE A 11 -5.87 -7.58 -23.29
N PHE A 12 -5.97 -6.71 -22.29
CA PHE A 12 -4.97 -6.58 -21.24
C PHE A 12 -4.86 -7.86 -20.40
N LEU A 13 -5.98 -8.46 -19.99
CA LEU A 13 -6.00 -9.73 -19.26
C LEU A 13 -5.43 -10.88 -20.10
N MET A 14 -5.74 -10.95 -21.39
CA MET A 14 -5.15 -11.96 -22.27
C MET A 14 -3.64 -11.75 -22.45
N PHE A 15 -3.18 -10.51 -22.52
CA PHE A 15 -1.75 -10.21 -22.58
C PHE A 15 -1.02 -10.62 -21.29
N LEU A 16 -1.61 -10.36 -20.12
CA LEU A 16 -1.08 -10.82 -18.84
C LEU A 16 -1.03 -12.35 -18.74
N LEU A 17 -2.07 -13.05 -19.23
CA LEU A 17 -2.09 -14.50 -19.29
C LEU A 17 -0.98 -15.05 -20.21
N VAL A 18 -0.77 -14.44 -21.38
CA VAL A 18 0.30 -14.84 -22.31
C VAL A 18 1.68 -14.63 -21.67
N ILE A 19 1.93 -13.49 -21.00
CA ILE A 19 3.21 -13.26 -20.30
C ILE A 19 3.46 -14.33 -19.23
N ASN A 20 2.44 -14.64 -18.42
CA ASN A 20 2.57 -15.63 -17.34
C ASN A 20 2.81 -17.05 -17.89
N THR A 21 2.13 -17.44 -18.98
CA THR A 21 2.34 -18.75 -19.61
C THR A 21 3.71 -18.90 -20.25
N VAL A 22 4.24 -17.85 -20.90
CA VAL A 22 5.58 -17.87 -21.51
C VAL A 22 6.67 -17.99 -20.45
N SER A 23 6.54 -17.25 -19.33
CA SER A 23 7.49 -17.36 -18.21
C SER A 23 7.48 -18.76 -17.57
N ALA A 24 6.30 -19.35 -17.35
CA ALA A 24 6.19 -20.70 -16.79
C ALA A 24 6.74 -21.79 -17.73
N GLN A 25 6.53 -21.65 -19.04
CA GLN A 25 6.95 -22.65 -20.01
C GLN A 25 8.48 -22.71 -20.17
N GLN A 26 9.18 -21.59 -19.97
CA GLN A 26 10.64 -21.52 -20.08
C GLN A 26 11.35 -22.29 -18.95
N HIS A 27 10.76 -22.36 -17.76
CA HIS A 27 11.31 -23.14 -16.64
C HIS A 27 11.12 -24.66 -16.78
N SER A 28 10.14 -25.11 -17.56
CA SER A 28 9.82 -26.55 -17.72
C SER A 28 10.87 -27.33 -18.52
N LYS A 29 11.67 -26.65 -19.36
CA LYS A 29 12.60 -27.29 -20.31
C LYS A 29 13.99 -27.55 -19.77
N VAL A 30 14.31 -27.07 -18.57
CA VAL A 30 15.64 -27.29 -17.97
C VAL A 30 15.73 -28.73 -17.46
N ASN A 31 16.52 -29.55 -18.13
CA ASN A 31 16.75 -30.97 -17.82
C ASN A 31 18.23 -31.30 -17.59
N SER A 32 19.13 -30.44 -18.06
CA SER A 32 20.57 -30.65 -18.00
C SER A 32 21.32 -29.36 -17.65
N VAL A 33 22.57 -29.53 -17.19
CA VAL A 33 23.51 -28.42 -16.97
C VAL A 33 23.72 -27.63 -18.28
N GLN A 34 23.77 -28.33 -19.41
CA GLN A 34 23.94 -27.69 -20.72
C GLN A 34 22.76 -26.77 -21.05
N ASP A 35 21.52 -27.16 -20.71
CA ASP A 35 20.35 -26.30 -20.91
C ASP A 35 20.50 -24.97 -20.14
N CYS A 36 21.09 -25.00 -18.95
CA CYS A 36 21.39 -23.78 -18.18
C CYS A 36 22.54 -22.96 -18.73
N LEU A 37 23.54 -23.59 -19.35
CA LEU A 37 24.65 -22.90 -20.01
C LEU A 37 24.22 -22.25 -21.32
N ASP A 38 23.27 -22.86 -22.04
CA ASP A 38 22.75 -22.37 -23.31
C ASP A 38 21.76 -21.21 -23.12
N LEU A 39 21.12 -21.12 -21.95
CA LEU A 39 20.33 -19.95 -21.57
C LEU A 39 21.27 -18.75 -21.36
N TYR A 40 21.10 -17.74 -22.21
CA TYR A 40 21.90 -16.51 -22.24
C TYR A 40 22.15 -15.99 -20.82
N GLU A 41 23.43 -15.97 -20.43
CA GLU A 41 24.00 -15.53 -19.14
C GLU A 41 24.12 -16.57 -18.00
N GLY A 42 23.66 -17.82 -18.17
CA GLY A 42 23.90 -18.85 -17.16
C GLY A 42 23.43 -18.41 -15.77
N SER A 43 22.27 -17.76 -15.70
CA SER A 43 21.79 -17.18 -14.44
C SER A 43 21.75 -18.24 -13.34
N PHE A 44 22.18 -17.88 -12.13
CA PHE A 44 22.14 -18.76 -10.96
C PHE A 44 20.74 -19.37 -10.73
N SER A 45 19.69 -18.64 -11.14
CA SER A 45 18.30 -19.11 -11.08
C SER A 45 18.05 -20.42 -11.85
N CYS A 46 18.72 -20.64 -12.99
CA CYS A 46 18.57 -21.88 -13.76
C CYS A 46 19.19 -23.07 -13.01
N PHE A 47 20.41 -22.90 -12.51
CA PHE A 47 21.10 -23.93 -11.73
C PHE A 47 20.35 -24.30 -10.46
N ARG A 48 19.75 -23.34 -9.76
CA ARG A 48 18.87 -23.60 -8.61
C ARG A 48 17.69 -24.49 -8.98
N ILE A 49 16.99 -24.19 -10.07
CA ILE A 49 15.83 -24.99 -10.52
C ILE A 49 16.26 -26.41 -10.90
N LEU A 50 17.40 -26.53 -11.58
CA LEU A 50 17.95 -27.84 -11.93
C LEU A 50 18.38 -28.63 -10.68
N ALA A 51 19.03 -27.98 -9.72
CA ALA A 51 19.40 -28.55 -8.42
C ALA A 51 18.18 -29.09 -7.68
N GLU A 52 17.12 -28.28 -7.63
CA GLU A 52 15.84 -28.62 -7.02
C GLU A 52 15.19 -29.82 -7.69
N LYS A 53 15.22 -29.89 -9.02
CA LYS A 53 14.61 -30.96 -9.82
C LYS A 53 15.40 -32.28 -9.74
N THR A 54 16.71 -32.20 -9.60
CA THR A 54 17.61 -33.36 -9.60
C THR A 54 18.04 -33.78 -8.19
N ASN A 55 17.59 -33.07 -7.15
CA ASN A 55 18.07 -33.22 -5.77
C ASN A 55 19.60 -33.16 -5.66
N ASN A 56 20.26 -32.35 -6.50
CA ASN A 56 21.71 -32.29 -6.56
C ASN A 56 22.23 -30.95 -6.03
N ILE A 57 22.60 -30.92 -4.75
CA ILE A 57 23.13 -29.74 -4.07
C ILE A 57 24.45 -29.23 -4.68
N SER A 58 25.22 -30.07 -5.36
CA SER A 58 26.48 -29.63 -5.99
C SER A 58 26.24 -28.61 -7.11
N LEU A 59 25.03 -28.55 -7.65
CA LEU A 59 24.63 -27.54 -8.64
C LEU A 59 24.41 -26.16 -8.01
N CYS A 60 24.21 -26.06 -6.69
CA CYS A 60 24.20 -24.78 -5.97
C CYS A 60 25.61 -24.16 -5.86
N ASP A 61 26.66 -24.96 -6.07
CA ASP A 61 28.06 -24.54 -6.11
C ASP A 61 28.60 -24.31 -7.51
N TYR A 62 27.74 -24.43 -8.54
CA TYR A 62 28.20 -24.35 -9.91
C TYR A 62 28.78 -22.96 -10.21
N PRO A 63 30.02 -22.86 -10.74
CA PRO A 63 30.66 -21.60 -10.99
C PRO A 63 29.96 -20.87 -12.13
N VAL A 64 29.18 -19.85 -11.79
CA VAL A 64 28.63 -18.89 -12.75
C VAL A 64 29.60 -17.72 -12.91
N LYS A 65 29.47 -17.02 -14.03
CA LYS A 65 30.37 -15.92 -14.42
C LYS A 65 30.39 -14.79 -13.39
N GLU A 66 29.28 -14.61 -12.67
CA GLU A 66 29.16 -13.72 -11.54
C GLU A 66 29.33 -14.52 -10.24
N SER A 67 30.09 -14.00 -9.30
CA SER A 67 30.27 -14.65 -8.00
C SER A 67 28.92 -14.74 -7.28
N ILE A 68 28.42 -15.96 -7.06
CA ILE A 68 27.22 -16.21 -6.26
C ILE A 68 27.52 -15.74 -4.83
N SER A 69 26.61 -14.96 -4.24
CA SER A 69 26.74 -14.61 -2.83
C SER A 69 26.54 -15.85 -1.94
N VAL A 70 27.17 -15.86 -0.76
CA VAL A 70 26.99 -16.96 0.21
C VAL A 70 25.51 -17.15 0.56
N GLU A 71 24.72 -16.07 0.63
CA GLU A 71 23.28 -16.16 0.93
C GLU A 71 22.50 -16.84 -0.20
N GLU A 72 22.78 -16.53 -1.47
CA GLU A 72 22.11 -17.16 -2.61
C GLU A 72 22.44 -18.65 -2.70
N LYS A 73 23.70 -19.02 -2.44
CA LYS A 73 24.11 -20.42 -2.33
C LYS A 73 23.33 -21.13 -1.22
N ASN A 74 23.29 -20.55 -0.03
CA ASN A 74 22.57 -21.12 1.12
C ASN A 74 21.08 -21.26 0.79
N GLN A 75 20.47 -20.24 0.16
CA GLN A 75 19.08 -20.29 -0.27
C GLN A 75 18.82 -21.41 -1.28
N CYS A 76 19.72 -21.64 -2.23
CA CYS A 76 19.62 -22.77 -3.16
C CYS A 76 19.60 -24.10 -2.41
N ILE A 77 20.53 -24.31 -1.47
CA ILE A 77 20.61 -25.54 -0.67
C ILE A 77 19.31 -25.74 0.15
N ARG A 78 18.80 -24.70 0.81
CA ARG A 78 17.53 -24.74 1.56
C ARG A 78 16.36 -25.20 0.68
N ASN A 79 16.25 -24.63 -0.53
CA ASN A 79 15.18 -24.99 -1.46
C ASN A 79 15.28 -26.44 -1.95
N VAL A 80 16.49 -26.89 -2.32
CA VAL A 80 16.74 -28.27 -2.76
C VAL A 80 16.36 -29.25 -1.65
N ALA A 81 16.82 -28.98 -0.43
CA ALA A 81 16.52 -29.79 0.74
C ALA A 81 15.02 -29.89 0.99
N ALA A 82 14.32 -28.75 1.11
CA ALA A 82 12.89 -28.72 1.41
C ALA A 82 12.05 -29.44 0.34
N LYS A 83 12.24 -29.07 -0.93
CA LYS A 83 11.47 -29.63 -2.05
C LYS A 83 11.63 -31.14 -2.22
N ASN A 84 12.82 -31.65 -1.92
CA ASN A 84 13.11 -33.09 -2.01
C ASN A 84 12.99 -33.80 -0.66
N LYS A 85 12.58 -33.09 0.39
CA LYS A 85 12.44 -33.63 1.75
C LYS A 85 13.72 -34.32 2.24
N ASN A 86 14.87 -33.77 1.86
CA ASN A 86 16.19 -34.33 2.08
C ASN A 86 16.92 -33.54 3.17
N ILE A 87 16.90 -34.03 4.41
CA ILE A 87 17.49 -33.32 5.55
C ILE A 87 19.03 -33.31 5.51
N ASP A 88 19.64 -34.35 4.96
CA ASP A 88 21.10 -34.48 4.85
C ASP A 88 21.70 -33.39 3.96
N ALA A 89 20.92 -32.85 3.01
CA ALA A 89 21.32 -31.70 2.21
C ALA A 89 21.65 -30.46 3.08
N CYS A 90 21.03 -30.35 4.25
CA CYS A 90 21.26 -29.25 5.20
C CYS A 90 22.58 -29.38 5.98
N ASP A 91 23.25 -30.53 5.96
CA ASP A 91 24.52 -30.72 6.70
C ASP A 91 25.68 -29.89 6.13
N THR A 92 25.53 -29.40 4.90
CA THR A 92 26.48 -28.48 4.27
C THR A 92 26.40 -27.05 4.82
N LEU A 93 25.34 -26.72 5.55
CA LEU A 93 25.12 -25.42 6.17
C LEU A 93 25.52 -25.44 7.65
N THR A 94 25.74 -24.27 8.25
CA THR A 94 26.14 -24.15 9.66
C THR A 94 25.28 -23.12 10.41
N GLY A 95 25.19 -23.28 11.73
CA GLY A 95 24.46 -22.37 12.62
C GLY A 95 23.00 -22.15 12.20
N LYS A 96 22.57 -20.89 12.20
CA LYS A 96 21.19 -20.49 11.86
C LYS A 96 20.75 -20.90 10.45
N GLU A 97 21.69 -21.01 9.51
CA GLU A 97 21.36 -21.42 8.14
C GLU A 97 21.02 -22.90 8.05
N LYS A 98 21.68 -23.73 8.85
CA LYS A 98 21.32 -25.14 9.00
C LYS A 98 19.92 -25.29 9.61
N ASP A 99 19.65 -24.57 10.69
CA ASP A 99 18.33 -24.62 11.35
C ASP A 99 17.19 -24.14 10.42
N ARG A 100 17.43 -23.09 9.62
CA ARG A 100 16.47 -22.64 8.59
C ARG A 100 16.23 -23.70 7.51
N CYS A 101 17.30 -24.36 7.06
CA CYS A 101 17.20 -25.44 6.08
C CYS A 101 16.38 -26.61 6.61
N ILE A 102 16.74 -27.10 7.80
CA ILE A 102 16.03 -28.20 8.47
C ILE A 102 14.57 -27.81 8.68
N SER A 103 14.28 -26.60 9.16
CA SER A 103 12.89 -26.14 9.36
C SER A 103 12.06 -26.18 8.06
N GLY A 104 12.66 -25.84 6.92
CA GLY A 104 12.00 -25.95 5.61
C GLY A 104 11.71 -27.40 5.22
N VAL A 105 12.63 -28.33 5.50
CA VAL A 105 12.41 -29.78 5.29
C VAL A 105 11.30 -30.30 6.19
N ILE A 106 11.32 -29.90 7.46
CA ILE A 106 10.30 -30.30 8.44
C ILE A 106 8.92 -29.81 8.02
N TRP A 107 8.82 -28.58 7.50
CA TRP A 107 7.57 -28.04 6.99
C TRP A 107 6.99 -28.88 5.84
N GLU A 108 7.83 -29.32 4.90
CA GLU A 108 7.38 -30.15 3.77
C GLU A 108 7.05 -31.60 4.16
N LEU A 109 7.65 -32.11 5.24
CA LEU A 109 7.37 -33.43 5.80
C LEU A 109 6.21 -33.43 6.80
N GLN A 110 5.95 -32.31 7.46
CA GLN A 110 5.07 -32.19 8.61
C GLN A 110 5.42 -33.23 9.70
N ASP A 111 6.70 -33.51 9.93
CA ASP A 111 7.18 -34.49 10.91
C ASP A 111 7.79 -33.80 12.14
N GLU A 112 7.05 -33.81 13.25
CA GLU A 112 7.46 -33.17 14.51
C GLU A 112 8.71 -33.78 15.13
N SER A 113 8.95 -35.08 14.90
CA SER A 113 10.11 -35.76 15.49
C SER A 113 11.44 -35.14 15.02
N LEU A 114 11.43 -34.52 13.85
CA LEU A 114 12.59 -33.83 13.29
C LEU A 114 12.86 -32.48 13.96
N CYS A 115 11.91 -31.88 14.70
CA CYS A 115 12.15 -30.61 15.39
C CYS A 115 13.30 -30.72 16.40
N SER A 116 13.61 -31.91 16.94
CA SER A 116 14.76 -32.08 17.85
C SER A 116 16.12 -31.86 17.18
N LEU A 117 16.18 -31.83 15.84
CA LEU A 117 17.40 -31.63 15.07
C LEU A 117 17.82 -30.15 14.98
N LEU A 118 16.93 -29.21 15.33
CA LEU A 118 17.26 -27.79 15.36
C LEU A 118 18.10 -27.45 16.59
N SER A 119 19.15 -26.66 16.39
CA SER A 119 20.12 -26.35 17.44
C SER A 119 19.59 -25.31 18.45
N GLU A 120 18.87 -24.29 17.98
CA GLU A 120 18.31 -23.26 18.85
C GLU A 120 16.99 -23.71 19.51
N GLU A 121 16.84 -23.53 20.83
CA GLU A 121 15.62 -23.87 21.56
C GLU A 121 14.38 -23.09 21.06
N SER A 122 14.59 -21.83 20.67
CA SER A 122 13.56 -21.00 20.02
C SER A 122 13.12 -21.59 18.68
N ALA A 123 14.07 -22.08 17.86
CA ALA A 123 13.78 -22.72 16.58
C ALA A 123 13.05 -24.05 16.78
N ARG A 124 13.49 -24.89 17.72
CA ARG A 124 12.77 -26.13 18.12
C ARG A 124 11.33 -25.84 18.54
N SER A 125 11.16 -24.80 19.34
CA SER A 125 9.84 -24.40 19.82
C SER A 125 8.93 -23.87 18.72
N GLY A 126 9.46 -23.05 17.82
CA GLY A 126 8.73 -22.56 16.65
C GLY A 126 8.41 -23.65 15.63
N CYS A 127 9.29 -24.63 15.48
CA CYS A 127 9.07 -25.80 14.62
C CYS A 127 7.87 -26.63 15.09
N GLN A 128 7.83 -26.99 16.38
CA GLN A 128 6.69 -27.70 16.96
C GLN A 128 5.40 -26.92 16.75
N TRP A 129 5.43 -25.62 17.06
CA TRP A 129 4.30 -24.71 16.88
C TRP A 129 3.74 -24.74 15.45
N ASN A 130 4.63 -24.59 14.47
CA ASN A 130 4.24 -24.56 13.07
C ASN A 130 3.58 -25.87 12.64
N ILE A 131 4.10 -27.03 13.03
CA ILE A 131 3.52 -28.33 12.60
C ILE A 131 2.13 -28.55 13.21
N ILE A 132 1.92 -28.08 14.44
CA ILE A 132 0.63 -28.15 15.12
C ILE A 132 -0.44 -27.33 14.38
N GLU A 133 -0.06 -26.18 13.79
CA GLU A 133 -1.00 -25.33 13.05
C GLU A 133 -1.56 -26.01 11.78
N PHE A 134 -0.84 -26.98 11.19
CA PHE A 134 -1.22 -27.63 9.92
C PHE A 134 -1.80 -29.03 10.07
N LYS A 135 -1.79 -29.60 11.27
CA LYS A 135 -2.36 -30.92 11.56
C LYS A 135 -3.48 -30.80 12.58
N ASP A 136 -4.50 -31.63 12.44
CA ASP A 136 -5.54 -31.84 13.45
C ASP A 136 -4.94 -32.55 14.69
N TYR A 137 -3.96 -31.93 15.34
CA TYR A 137 -3.39 -32.45 16.57
C TYR A 137 -4.36 -32.26 17.73
N GLU A 138 -4.43 -33.27 18.59
CA GLU A 138 -4.99 -33.10 19.93
C GLU A 138 -4.05 -32.20 20.73
N CYS A 139 -4.45 -30.94 20.92
CA CYS A 139 -3.65 -29.95 21.67
C CYS A 139 -3.26 -30.43 23.09
N SER A 140 -3.95 -31.44 23.65
CA SER A 140 -3.64 -32.07 24.93
C SER A 140 -2.23 -32.65 25.02
N ASP A 141 -1.64 -33.07 23.91
CA ASP A 141 -0.33 -33.74 23.89
C ASP A 141 0.84 -32.75 24.02
N LEU A 142 0.55 -31.45 23.98
CA LEU A 142 1.56 -30.40 24.10
C LEU A 142 1.99 -30.23 25.56
N TRP A 143 3.26 -30.55 25.80
CA TRP A 143 3.93 -30.48 27.11
C TRP A 143 4.04 -29.06 27.66
N ASP A 144 4.21 -28.06 26.78
CA ASP A 144 4.28 -26.65 27.15
C ASP A 144 2.87 -26.04 27.27
N ASN A 145 2.53 -25.54 28.45
CA ASN A 145 1.20 -24.98 28.74
C ASN A 145 0.87 -23.77 27.84
N VAL A 146 1.86 -22.94 27.49
CA VAL A 146 1.62 -21.76 26.66
C VAL A 146 1.33 -22.16 25.23
N LYS A 147 2.11 -23.08 24.65
CA LYS A 147 1.86 -23.65 23.33
C LYS A 147 0.54 -24.40 23.29
N ARG A 148 0.21 -25.16 24.33
CA ARG A 148 -1.07 -25.84 24.45
C ARG A 148 -2.24 -24.85 24.41
N ASP A 149 -2.18 -23.77 25.19
CA ASP A 149 -3.21 -22.73 25.20
C ASP A 149 -3.37 -22.09 23.81
N PHE A 150 -2.26 -21.77 23.14
CA PHE A 150 -2.33 -21.19 21.80
C PHE A 150 -2.86 -22.18 20.76
N CYS A 151 -2.51 -23.47 20.87
CA CYS A 151 -3.04 -24.52 19.99
C CYS A 151 -4.57 -24.52 20.06
N TYR A 152 -5.13 -24.55 21.28
CA TYR A 152 -6.56 -24.43 21.50
C TYR A 152 -7.12 -23.12 20.93
N MET A 153 -6.46 -21.98 21.09
CA MET A 153 -6.92 -20.73 20.45
C MET A 153 -6.97 -20.82 18.91
N GLY A 154 -6.06 -21.57 18.29
CA GLY A 154 -5.98 -21.79 16.85
C GLY A 154 -7.02 -22.77 16.32
N SER A 155 -7.25 -23.88 17.02
CA SER A 155 -8.04 -25.01 16.53
C SER A 155 -9.46 -25.11 17.13
N CYS A 156 -9.77 -24.42 18.23
CA CYS A 156 -11.07 -24.56 18.88
C CYS A 156 -12.22 -24.09 17.99
N GLN A 157 -13.20 -24.97 17.82
CA GLN A 157 -14.48 -24.72 17.14
C GLN A 157 -15.68 -24.77 18.10
N THR A 158 -15.50 -25.25 19.33
CA THR A 158 -16.56 -25.43 20.33
C THR A 158 -16.17 -24.85 21.69
N LEU A 159 -17.16 -24.43 22.49
CA LEU A 159 -16.91 -23.79 23.78
C LEU A 159 -16.17 -24.70 24.76
N GLU A 160 -16.51 -26.00 24.76
CA GLU A 160 -15.86 -27.05 25.56
C GLU A 160 -14.36 -27.12 25.28
N CYS A 161 -13.93 -26.85 24.04
CA CYS A 161 -12.53 -26.79 23.68
C CYS A 161 -11.80 -25.64 24.40
N CYS A 162 -12.44 -24.49 24.59
CA CYS A 162 -11.84 -23.36 25.31
C CYS A 162 -11.68 -23.63 26.82
N ASP A 163 -12.43 -24.57 27.39
CA ASP A 163 -12.28 -24.97 28.80
C ASP A 163 -11.00 -25.79 29.05
N ASN A 164 -10.39 -26.33 28.00
CA ASN A 164 -9.11 -27.04 28.09
C ASN A 164 -7.88 -26.12 28.21
N ILE A 165 -8.08 -24.79 28.13
CA ILE A 165 -7.05 -23.78 28.39
C ILE A 165 -6.83 -23.68 29.90
N LYS A 166 -6.13 -24.66 30.46
CA LYS A 166 -5.90 -24.84 31.92
C LYS A 166 -4.79 -23.95 32.49
N GLY A 167 -4.02 -23.27 31.65
CA GLY A 167 -2.79 -22.57 32.06
C GLY A 167 -2.99 -21.27 32.83
N LEU A 168 -4.20 -20.74 32.95
CA LEU A 168 -4.43 -19.38 33.42
C LEU A 168 -5.75 -19.26 34.23
N PRO A 169 -5.91 -18.21 35.06
CA PRO A 169 -7.16 -17.95 35.79
C PRO A 169 -8.37 -17.95 34.85
N GLU A 170 -9.57 -18.26 35.36
CA GLU A 170 -10.83 -18.27 34.57
C GLU A 170 -11.06 -16.98 33.75
N SER A 171 -10.48 -15.86 34.17
CA SER A 171 -10.52 -14.56 33.50
C SER A 171 -9.35 -14.28 32.54
N SER A 172 -8.62 -15.30 32.10
CA SER A 172 -7.43 -15.07 31.28
C SER A 172 -7.76 -14.51 29.91
N ALA A 173 -6.95 -13.56 29.46
CA ALA A 173 -7.09 -12.94 28.15
C ALA A 173 -7.13 -13.97 26.99
N ARG A 174 -6.47 -15.14 27.18
CA ARG A 174 -6.43 -16.26 26.23
C ARG A 174 -7.75 -17.03 26.16
N LYS A 175 -8.32 -17.44 27.30
CA LYS A 175 -9.66 -18.08 27.33
C LYS A 175 -10.69 -17.15 26.69
N ASN A 176 -10.67 -15.87 27.05
CA ASN A 176 -11.51 -14.85 26.42
C ASN A 176 -11.20 -14.62 24.94
N ASN A 177 -10.01 -14.93 24.42
CA ASN A 177 -9.74 -14.85 22.98
C ASN A 177 -10.37 -16.06 22.26
N CYS A 178 -10.23 -17.25 22.85
CA CYS A 178 -10.82 -18.48 22.34
C CYS A 178 -12.35 -18.37 22.24
N ILE A 179 -13.01 -18.01 23.35
CA ILE A 179 -14.47 -17.81 23.39
C ILE A 179 -14.90 -16.76 22.37
N SER A 180 -14.17 -15.64 22.27
CA SER A 180 -14.48 -14.61 21.29
C SER A 180 -14.38 -15.09 19.85
N LYS A 181 -13.36 -15.88 19.51
CA LYS A 181 -13.23 -16.43 18.15
C LYS A 181 -14.42 -17.32 17.81
N ILE A 182 -14.86 -18.15 18.75
CA ILE A 182 -16.05 -19.01 18.58
C ILE A 182 -17.31 -18.16 18.42
N GLY A 183 -17.48 -17.12 19.24
CA GLY A 183 -18.57 -16.15 19.08
C GLY A 183 -18.60 -15.55 17.67
N VAL A 184 -17.45 -15.11 17.15
CA VAL A 184 -17.33 -14.59 15.78
C VAL A 184 -17.71 -15.63 14.72
N GLN A 185 -17.21 -16.86 14.85
CA GLN A 185 -17.47 -17.92 13.87
C GLN A 185 -18.92 -18.42 13.89
N SER A 186 -19.54 -18.46 15.06
CA SER A 186 -20.91 -18.94 15.25
C SER A 186 -21.98 -17.85 15.07
N GLY A 187 -21.57 -16.57 15.13
CA GLY A 187 -22.50 -15.45 15.23
C GLY A 187 -23.19 -15.33 16.60
N ASP A 188 -22.67 -16.01 17.63
CA ASP A 188 -23.22 -15.99 18.99
C ASP A 188 -22.70 -14.78 19.78
N PHE A 189 -23.57 -13.78 19.96
CA PHE A 189 -23.25 -12.57 20.69
C PHE A 189 -23.06 -12.80 22.18
N ASP A 190 -23.78 -13.76 22.79
CA ASP A 190 -23.66 -14.02 24.22
C ASP A 190 -22.24 -14.48 24.57
N LEU A 191 -21.61 -15.27 23.68
CA LEU A 191 -20.20 -15.62 23.81
C LEU A 191 -19.29 -14.39 23.74
N CYS A 192 -19.53 -13.46 22.82
CA CYS A 192 -18.74 -12.22 22.75
C CYS A 192 -18.95 -11.30 23.97
N ILE A 193 -20.16 -11.28 24.52
CA ILE A 193 -20.52 -10.48 25.69
C ILE A 193 -19.81 -11.01 26.93
N GLN A 194 -19.79 -12.33 27.11
CA GLN A 194 -19.10 -12.99 28.22
C GLN A 194 -17.62 -12.61 28.30
N THR A 195 -16.94 -12.39 27.16
CA THR A 195 -15.50 -12.05 27.17
C THR A 195 -15.22 -10.58 27.42
N LYS A 196 -16.24 -9.72 27.43
CA LYS A 196 -16.13 -8.26 27.53
C LYS A 196 -15.22 -7.66 26.44
N LYS A 197 -15.15 -8.26 25.25
CA LYS A 197 -14.31 -7.78 24.13
C LYS A 197 -15.15 -7.14 23.02
N ARG A 198 -15.08 -5.81 22.95
CA ARG A 198 -15.69 -5.00 21.86
C ARG A 198 -15.37 -5.54 20.46
N LYS A 199 -14.10 -5.92 20.21
CA LYS A 199 -13.68 -6.41 18.89
C LYS A 199 -14.48 -7.65 18.43
N CYS A 200 -14.81 -8.57 19.34
CA CYS A 200 -15.57 -9.77 19.02
C CYS A 200 -16.95 -9.44 18.42
N ILE A 201 -17.65 -8.48 19.05
CA ILE A 201 -18.95 -8.02 18.62
C ILE A 201 -18.87 -7.40 17.22
N LEU A 202 -17.89 -6.52 17.00
CA LEU A 202 -17.68 -5.88 15.70
C LEU A 202 -17.37 -6.88 14.61
N ASP A 203 -16.51 -7.86 14.90
CA ASP A 203 -16.15 -8.91 13.95
C ASP A 203 -17.38 -9.79 13.58
N ILE A 204 -18.35 -10.03 14.49
CA ILE A 204 -19.62 -10.67 14.12
C ILE A 204 -20.40 -9.79 13.14
N ILE A 205 -20.60 -8.51 13.49
CA ILE A 205 -21.44 -7.59 12.70
C ILE A 205 -20.87 -7.39 11.30
N ASP A 206 -19.55 -7.26 11.18
CA ASP A 206 -18.86 -7.09 9.90
C ASP A 206 -18.99 -8.34 9.00
N ASN A 207 -19.23 -9.52 9.58
CA ASN A 207 -19.47 -10.77 8.85
C ASN A 207 -20.95 -11.01 8.49
N MET A 208 -21.87 -10.16 8.95
CA MET A 208 -23.30 -10.26 8.60
C MET A 208 -23.58 -9.58 7.26
N GLU A 209 -24.27 -10.28 6.35
CA GLU A 209 -24.65 -9.71 5.05
C GLU A 209 -25.66 -8.55 5.18
N ALA A 210 -26.53 -8.60 6.19
CA ALA A 210 -27.53 -7.57 6.50
C ALA A 210 -27.90 -7.61 7.99
N PRO A 211 -27.10 -7.01 8.89
CA PRO A 211 -27.41 -7.01 10.31
C PRO A 211 -28.69 -6.20 10.55
N SER A 212 -29.62 -6.76 11.33
CA SER A 212 -30.87 -6.08 11.69
C SER A 212 -30.68 -5.23 12.96
N PRO A 213 -31.46 -4.15 13.16
CA PRO A 213 -31.36 -3.31 14.35
C PRO A 213 -31.57 -4.07 15.67
N GLU A 214 -32.38 -5.14 15.66
CA GLU A 214 -32.65 -5.99 16.82
C GLU A 214 -31.39 -6.67 17.36
N VAL A 215 -30.39 -6.91 16.49
CA VAL A 215 -29.08 -7.43 16.89
C VAL A 215 -28.38 -6.46 17.84
N CYS A 216 -28.46 -5.16 17.56
CA CYS A 216 -27.83 -4.16 18.41
C CYS A 216 -28.57 -3.97 19.75
N GLU A 217 -29.89 -4.15 19.79
CA GLU A 217 -30.67 -4.02 21.03
C GLU A 217 -30.26 -5.03 22.11
N GLN A 218 -29.66 -6.17 21.73
CA GLN A 218 -29.08 -7.12 22.68
C GLN A 218 -27.95 -6.49 23.52
N PHE A 219 -27.25 -5.48 23.00
CA PHE A 219 -26.21 -4.76 23.77
C PHE A 219 -26.76 -3.70 24.71
N LYS A 220 -27.98 -3.22 24.48
CA LYS A 220 -28.62 -2.20 25.31
C LYS A 220 -28.90 -2.71 26.73
N GLY A 221 -29.13 -4.02 26.90
CA GLY A 221 -29.26 -4.63 28.22
C GLY A 221 -27.95 -4.65 29.02
N ILE A 222 -26.81 -4.66 28.35
CA ILE A 222 -25.48 -4.75 28.97
C ILE A 222 -24.99 -3.37 29.43
N THR A 223 -25.39 -2.31 28.74
CA THR A 223 -25.08 -0.92 29.13
C THR A 223 -25.88 -0.45 30.34
N LEU A 224 -26.98 -1.13 30.69
CA LEU A 224 -27.92 -0.74 31.74
C LEU A 224 -27.74 -1.49 33.07
N SER A 225 -26.90 -2.52 33.16
CA SER A 225 -26.50 -3.06 34.46
C SER A 225 -25.57 -2.06 35.16
N ASP A 226 -25.75 -1.85 36.48
CA ASP A 226 -25.29 -0.72 37.33
C ASP A 226 -23.82 -0.25 37.28
N GLU A 227 -22.98 -0.83 36.43
CA GLU A 227 -21.60 -0.39 36.18
C GLU A 227 -21.48 0.15 34.75
N TYR A 228 -21.54 1.49 34.61
CA TYR A 228 -21.30 2.19 33.35
C TYR A 228 -19.88 1.85 32.83
N ASP A 229 -19.74 0.88 31.92
CA ASP A 229 -18.50 0.65 31.17
C ASP A 229 -18.59 1.42 29.83
N PRO A 230 -17.80 2.50 29.65
CA PRO A 230 -17.74 3.26 28.40
C PRO A 230 -17.45 2.39 27.16
N ARG A 231 -16.83 1.22 27.34
CA ARG A 231 -16.52 0.29 26.24
C ARG A 231 -17.76 -0.37 25.67
N THR A 232 -18.76 -0.68 26.50
CA THR A 232 -20.02 -1.31 26.07
C THR A 232 -20.87 -0.30 25.31
N VAL A 233 -20.97 0.94 25.81
CA VAL A 233 -21.64 2.05 25.11
C VAL A 233 -21.01 2.28 23.74
N SER A 234 -19.67 2.32 23.68
CA SER A 234 -18.97 2.49 22.41
C SER A 234 -19.16 1.32 21.44
N ALA A 235 -19.33 0.08 21.93
CA ALA A 235 -19.60 -1.09 21.09
C ALA A 235 -21.02 -1.07 20.52
N TYR A 236 -22.01 -0.67 21.32
CA TYR A 236 -23.39 -0.45 20.86
C TYR A 236 -23.46 0.66 19.80
N LEU A 237 -22.77 1.78 20.04
CA LEU A 237 -22.66 2.88 19.08
C LEU A 237 -22.05 2.44 17.74
N ASP A 238 -21.01 1.62 17.81
CA ASP A 238 -20.42 1.05 16.60
C ASP A 238 -21.38 0.12 15.88
N CYS A 239 -22.09 -0.75 16.62
CA CYS A 239 -23.06 -1.68 16.07
C CYS A 239 -24.15 -0.93 15.30
N ILE A 240 -24.82 0.02 15.93
CA ILE A 240 -25.88 0.82 15.31
C ILE A 240 -25.33 1.59 14.12
N GLY A 241 -24.12 2.17 14.22
CA GLY A 241 -23.47 2.85 13.09
C GLY A 241 -23.18 1.92 11.91
N THR A 242 -22.76 0.68 12.15
CA THR A 242 -22.54 -0.31 11.09
C THR A 242 -23.86 -0.80 10.49
N VAL A 243 -24.87 -1.09 11.31
CA VAL A 243 -26.22 -1.47 10.86
C VAL A 243 -26.85 -0.37 10.01
N ALA A 244 -26.80 0.88 10.47
CA ALA A 244 -27.32 2.04 9.76
C ALA A 244 -26.61 2.23 8.41
N LYS A 245 -25.29 2.00 8.36
CA LYS A 245 -24.51 2.06 7.14
C LYS A 245 -24.85 0.93 6.16
N VAL A 246 -24.95 -0.33 6.62
CA VAL A 246 -25.26 -1.48 5.75
C VAL A 246 -26.67 -1.39 5.18
N ASN A 247 -27.62 -0.95 5.99
CA ASN A 247 -29.03 -0.79 5.56
C ASN A 247 -29.32 0.54 4.86
N GLU A 248 -28.31 1.40 4.67
CA GLU A 248 -28.47 2.78 4.16
C GLU A 248 -29.57 3.57 4.89
N ASN A 249 -29.79 3.27 6.19
CA ASN A 249 -30.86 3.84 7.00
C ASN A 249 -30.28 4.68 8.15
N PRO A 250 -30.09 6.00 7.95
CA PRO A 250 -29.57 6.89 8.97
C PRO A 250 -30.53 7.17 10.14
N GLU A 251 -31.83 6.89 10.00
CA GLU A 251 -32.81 7.11 11.07
C GLU A 251 -32.54 6.22 12.28
N LEU A 252 -31.92 5.05 12.06
CA LEU A 252 -31.44 4.16 13.12
C LEU A 252 -30.42 4.84 14.06
N CYS A 253 -29.66 5.81 13.57
CA CYS A 253 -28.75 6.59 14.40
C CYS A 253 -29.46 7.67 15.24
N ILE A 254 -30.72 8.00 14.97
CA ILE A 254 -31.44 9.10 15.62
C ILE A 254 -32.37 8.55 16.69
N ASP A 255 -33.12 7.50 16.35
CA ASP A 255 -34.10 6.89 17.26
C ASP A 255 -33.45 6.22 18.49
N THR A 256 -32.14 6.01 18.42
CA THR A 256 -31.41 5.21 19.39
C THR A 256 -30.72 6.05 20.49
N PHE A 257 -30.47 7.34 20.27
CA PHE A 257 -29.60 8.13 21.16
C PHE A 257 -30.20 9.46 21.60
N ASP A 258 -30.27 9.68 22.92
CA ASP A 258 -30.65 10.96 23.53
C ASP A 258 -29.49 11.98 23.57
N ILE A 259 -28.25 11.56 23.25
CA ILE A 259 -27.05 12.40 23.34
C ILE A 259 -26.57 12.79 21.94
N GLU A 260 -26.63 14.10 21.65
CA GLU A 260 -26.32 14.70 20.35
C GLU A 260 -24.91 14.36 19.81
N LYS A 261 -23.94 14.15 20.72
CA LYS A 261 -22.57 13.73 20.39
C LYS A 261 -22.49 12.31 19.80
N ASP A 262 -23.37 11.43 20.26
CA ASP A 262 -23.38 10.02 19.86
C ASP A 262 -24.11 9.82 18.52
N VAL A 263 -25.19 10.57 18.30
CA VAL A 263 -25.86 10.72 17.00
C VAL A 263 -24.86 11.17 15.93
N THR A 264 -24.04 12.19 16.24
CA THR A 264 -23.01 12.71 15.34
C THR A 264 -21.98 11.64 14.93
N ASN A 265 -21.49 10.86 15.90
CA ASN A 265 -20.54 9.78 15.63
C ASN A 265 -21.15 8.68 14.75
N CYS A 266 -22.40 8.32 14.99
CA CYS A 266 -23.12 7.31 14.21
C CYS A 266 -23.34 7.78 12.77
N LEU A 267 -23.89 8.98 12.58
CA LEU A 267 -24.21 9.53 11.25
C LEU A 267 -22.97 9.73 10.37
N SER A 268 -21.82 10.05 10.96
CA SER A 268 -20.55 10.16 10.22
C SER A 268 -20.15 8.87 9.49
N ARG A 269 -20.66 7.71 9.91
CA ARG A 269 -20.37 6.40 9.31
C ARG A 269 -21.34 5.99 8.21
N VAL A 270 -22.56 6.54 8.19
CA VAL A 270 -23.61 6.18 7.23
C VAL A 270 -23.32 6.72 5.82
N LYS A 271 -22.28 7.58 5.66
CA LYS A 271 -21.71 7.97 4.36
C LYS A 271 -22.73 8.58 3.38
N HIS A 272 -23.88 9.05 3.87
CA HIS A 272 -24.97 9.58 3.04
C HIS A 272 -25.30 11.02 3.44
N ILE A 273 -25.47 11.90 2.46
CA ILE A 273 -25.68 13.33 2.73
C ILE A 273 -27.03 13.62 3.40
N GLU A 274 -28.05 12.80 3.13
CA GLU A 274 -29.36 12.89 3.78
C GLU A 274 -29.26 12.65 5.29
N ALA A 275 -28.33 11.80 5.74
CA ALA A 275 -28.07 11.55 7.15
C ALA A 275 -27.64 12.84 7.87
N CYS A 276 -26.78 13.64 7.24
CA CYS A 276 -26.34 14.92 7.80
C CYS A 276 -27.50 15.93 7.90
N LYS A 277 -28.49 15.88 7.00
CA LYS A 277 -29.63 16.83 7.04
C LYS A 277 -30.51 16.64 8.26
N LEU A 278 -30.54 15.44 8.83
CA LEU A 278 -31.34 15.11 10.01
C LEU A 278 -30.73 15.66 11.32
N MET A 279 -29.50 16.18 11.28
CA MET A 279 -28.84 16.78 12.45
C MET A 279 -29.42 18.17 12.78
N THR A 280 -29.82 18.34 14.03
CA THR A 280 -30.36 19.60 14.59
C THR A 280 -29.27 20.62 14.89
N ASP A 281 -28.13 20.21 15.43
CA ASP A 281 -26.98 21.09 15.67
C ASP A 281 -26.33 21.52 14.34
N ILE A 282 -26.33 22.83 14.11
CA ILE A 282 -25.83 23.44 12.87
C ILE A 282 -24.32 23.23 12.70
N PRO A 283 -23.47 23.49 13.72
CA PRO A 283 -22.04 23.17 13.65
C PRO A 283 -21.71 21.72 13.25
N GLU A 284 -22.33 20.74 13.87
CA GLU A 284 -22.08 19.31 13.62
C GLU A 284 -22.65 18.86 12.27
N ARG A 285 -23.85 19.33 11.90
CA ARG A 285 -24.38 19.15 10.54
C ARG A 285 -23.40 19.62 9.47
N ASN A 286 -22.84 20.82 9.66
CA ASN A 286 -21.88 21.41 8.72
C ASN A 286 -20.58 20.59 8.65
N LYS A 287 -20.11 20.01 9.76
CA LYS A 287 -18.95 19.10 9.77
C LYS A 287 -19.25 17.79 9.03
N CYS A 288 -20.40 17.17 9.31
CA CYS A 288 -20.86 15.95 8.65
C CYS A 288 -20.95 16.15 7.13
N ALA A 289 -21.67 17.19 6.68
CA ALA A 289 -21.85 17.47 5.26
C ALA A 289 -20.53 17.76 4.54
N ASN A 290 -19.60 18.48 5.17
CA ASN A 290 -18.28 18.72 4.60
C ASN A 290 -17.47 17.42 4.43
N TYR A 291 -17.53 16.52 5.42
CA TYR A 291 -16.83 15.24 5.36
C TYR A 291 -17.42 14.33 4.27
N VAL A 292 -18.74 14.18 4.23
CA VAL A 292 -19.44 13.36 3.23
C VAL A 292 -19.16 13.88 1.82
N ALA A 293 -19.32 15.18 1.59
CA ALA A 293 -19.06 15.79 0.28
C ALA A 293 -17.60 15.61 -0.15
N SER A 294 -16.63 15.87 0.73
CA SER A 294 -15.21 15.91 0.37
C SER A 294 -14.57 14.53 0.20
N PHE A 295 -14.96 13.54 1.01
CA PHE A 295 -14.25 12.27 1.11
C PHE A 295 -15.08 11.04 0.73
N VAL A 296 -16.40 11.18 0.66
CA VAL A 296 -17.30 10.05 0.43
C VAL A 296 -17.94 10.13 -0.94
N SER A 297 -18.85 11.09 -1.14
CA SER A 297 -19.61 11.19 -2.39
C SER A 297 -18.82 11.83 -3.52
N HIS A 298 -17.85 12.69 -3.18
CA HIS A 298 -17.14 13.56 -4.12
C HIS A 298 -18.10 14.41 -4.97
N ASN A 299 -19.32 14.66 -4.47
CA ASN A 299 -20.34 15.44 -5.15
C ASN A 299 -20.36 16.88 -4.64
N PRO A 300 -20.08 17.90 -5.47
CA PRO A 300 -20.10 19.30 -5.05
C PRO A 300 -21.50 19.80 -4.63
N ASP A 301 -22.57 19.13 -5.05
CA ASP A 301 -23.93 19.46 -4.63
C ASP A 301 -24.20 19.09 -3.17
N ASP A 302 -23.46 18.14 -2.59
CA ASP A 302 -23.60 17.75 -1.19
C ASP A 302 -23.13 18.86 -0.25
N CYS A 303 -22.22 19.73 -0.70
CA CYS A 303 -21.82 20.93 0.04
C CYS A 303 -23.00 21.89 0.27
N ASN A 304 -24.12 21.79 -0.47
CA ASN A 304 -25.28 22.66 -0.30
C ASN A 304 -26.00 22.47 1.04
N VAL A 305 -25.80 21.33 1.70
CA VAL A 305 -26.31 21.07 3.06
C VAL A 305 -25.63 21.95 4.12
N ILE A 306 -24.43 22.46 3.84
CA ILE A 306 -23.71 23.36 4.74
C ILE A 306 -24.38 24.74 4.71
N THR A 307 -24.99 25.16 5.83
CA THR A 307 -25.72 26.45 5.90
C THR A 307 -24.79 27.65 5.95
N ASP A 308 -23.59 27.48 6.48
CA ASP A 308 -22.55 28.51 6.52
C ASP A 308 -21.90 28.69 5.13
N ALA A 309 -22.04 29.90 4.57
CA ALA A 309 -21.56 30.22 3.23
C ALA A 309 -20.02 30.09 3.09
N SER A 310 -19.26 30.45 4.13
CA SER A 310 -17.79 30.36 4.11
C SER A 310 -17.35 28.90 4.08
N LYS A 311 -17.95 28.06 4.93
CA LYS A 311 -17.67 26.62 4.96
C LYS A 311 -18.12 25.90 3.67
N ARG A 312 -19.25 26.32 3.08
CA ARG A 312 -19.72 25.79 1.80
C ARG A 312 -18.73 26.08 0.66
N ILE A 313 -18.19 27.30 0.61
CA ILE A 313 -17.16 27.68 -0.37
C ILE A 313 -15.90 26.85 -0.15
N SER A 314 -15.48 26.66 1.10
CA SER A 314 -14.35 25.81 1.45
C SER A 314 -14.53 24.37 0.98
N CYS A 315 -15.70 23.76 1.24
CA CYS A 315 -16.06 22.41 0.81
C CYS A 315 -15.93 22.22 -0.71
N ARG A 316 -16.52 23.14 -1.50
CA ARG A 316 -16.42 23.11 -2.97
C ARG A 316 -15.01 23.35 -3.47
N GLY A 317 -14.24 24.20 -2.78
CA GLY A 317 -12.83 24.46 -3.09
C GLY A 317 -11.98 23.19 -3.02
N THR A 318 -12.14 22.41 -1.94
CA THR A 318 -11.46 21.13 -1.76
C THR A 318 -11.77 20.14 -2.87
N LEU A 319 -13.05 20.03 -3.25
CA LEU A 319 -13.48 19.12 -4.32
C LEU A 319 -12.94 19.48 -5.70
N ASN A 320 -12.85 20.77 -6.02
CA ASN A 320 -12.27 21.22 -7.29
C ASN A 320 -10.77 20.89 -7.39
N VAL A 321 -10.04 20.87 -6.27
CA VAL A 321 -8.63 20.45 -6.27
C VAL A 321 -8.52 18.94 -6.51
N LEU A 322 -9.38 18.15 -5.87
CA LEU A 322 -9.38 16.69 -6.00
C LEU A 322 -9.78 16.22 -7.40
N SER A 323 -10.76 16.85 -8.05
CA SER A 323 -11.19 16.49 -9.41
C SER A 323 -10.13 16.77 -10.47
N HIS A 324 -9.20 17.70 -10.22
CA HIS A 324 -8.04 17.94 -11.07
C HIS A 324 -6.89 16.93 -10.86
N LEU A 325 -6.86 16.23 -9.72
CA LEU A 325 -5.88 15.18 -9.43
C LEU A 325 -6.33 13.79 -9.90
N SER A 326 -7.61 13.63 -10.27
CA SER A 326 -8.25 12.31 -10.43
C SER A 326 -8.34 11.79 -11.87
N ASN A 327 -7.49 12.22 -12.81
CA ASN A 327 -7.38 11.53 -14.10
C ASN A 327 -6.05 10.79 -14.28
N PRO A 328 -5.78 9.76 -13.45
CA PRO A 328 -4.55 8.96 -13.53
C PRO A 328 -4.40 8.27 -14.89
N ILE A 329 -5.49 8.08 -15.63
CA ILE A 329 -5.46 7.52 -16.99
C ILE A 329 -4.75 8.45 -17.96
N ILE A 330 -4.98 9.77 -17.86
CA ILE A 330 -4.30 10.75 -18.71
C ILE A 330 -2.81 10.82 -18.38
N ASP A 331 -2.45 10.82 -17.10
CA ASP A 331 -1.04 10.86 -16.68
C ASP A 331 -0.29 9.59 -17.06
N VAL A 332 -0.92 8.42 -16.92
CA VAL A 332 -0.33 7.14 -17.39
C VAL A 332 -0.21 7.09 -18.91
N LEU A 333 -1.20 7.60 -19.66
CA LEU A 333 -1.12 7.71 -21.12
C LEU A 333 0.04 8.62 -21.56
N ILE A 334 0.19 9.77 -20.92
CA ILE A 334 1.29 10.70 -21.19
C ILE A 334 2.64 10.02 -20.89
N MET A 335 2.76 9.30 -19.76
CA MET A 335 3.98 8.59 -19.39
C MET A 335 4.30 7.44 -20.35
N LEU A 336 3.31 6.69 -20.82
CA LEU A 336 3.49 5.63 -21.82
C LEU A 336 3.89 6.20 -23.19
N ILE A 337 3.33 7.34 -23.60
CA ILE A 337 3.73 8.04 -24.83
C ILE A 337 5.18 8.51 -24.72
N ILE A 338 5.57 9.12 -23.59
CA ILE A 338 6.95 9.59 -23.37
C ILE A 338 7.92 8.40 -23.32
N ALA A 339 7.58 7.31 -22.64
CA ALA A 339 8.40 6.11 -22.58
C ALA A 339 8.55 5.45 -23.97
N GLY A 340 7.47 5.39 -24.76
CA GLY A 340 7.50 4.88 -26.13
C GLY A 340 8.40 5.73 -27.05
N LEU A 341 8.27 7.06 -26.98
CA LEU A 341 9.13 7.99 -27.71
C LEU A 341 10.59 7.85 -27.29
N TYR A 342 10.85 7.70 -25.98
CA TYR A 342 12.19 7.48 -25.45
C TYR A 342 12.81 6.18 -25.97
N PHE A 343 12.03 5.10 -26.03
CA PHE A 343 12.48 3.80 -26.56
C PHE A 343 12.80 3.86 -28.07
N VAL A 344 11.98 4.55 -28.85
CA VAL A 344 12.22 4.78 -30.28
C VAL A 344 13.51 5.57 -30.50
N VAL A 345 13.77 6.59 -29.68
CA VAL A 345 15.00 7.39 -29.74
C VAL A 345 16.22 6.58 -29.31
N LEU A 346 16.12 5.75 -28.26
CA LEU A 346 17.20 4.87 -27.81
C LEU A 346 17.59 3.80 -28.83
N ARG A 347 16.69 3.43 -29.74
CA ARG A 347 16.98 2.47 -30.83
C ARG A 347 17.85 3.07 -31.94
N HIS A 348 17.93 4.40 -32.03
CA HIS A 348 18.71 5.13 -33.03
C HIS A 348 19.82 5.98 -32.41
N LYS A 349 20.68 5.35 -31.59
CA LYS A 349 21.69 6.00 -30.74
C LYS A 349 22.67 6.92 -31.48
N GLU A 350 22.96 6.67 -32.76
CA GLU A 350 24.00 7.42 -33.49
C GLU A 350 23.53 8.73 -34.13
N LYS A 351 22.21 8.97 -34.25
CA LYS A 351 21.68 10.18 -34.92
C LYS A 351 20.96 11.17 -34.03
N TYR A 352 20.57 10.80 -32.80
CA TYR A 352 19.62 11.59 -32.01
C TYR A 352 20.04 11.88 -30.57
N LEU A 353 21.34 11.77 -30.24
CA LEU A 353 21.88 12.06 -28.91
C LEU A 353 21.34 13.37 -28.25
N PRO A 354 21.26 14.53 -28.94
CA PRO A 354 20.71 15.74 -28.32
C PRO A 354 19.21 15.64 -28.00
N LEU A 355 18.43 14.88 -28.79
CA LEU A 355 17.00 14.64 -28.53
C LEU A 355 16.80 13.69 -27.34
N THR A 356 17.70 12.70 -27.18
CA THR A 356 17.66 11.76 -26.05
C THR A 356 17.89 12.46 -24.72
N VAL A 357 18.82 13.42 -24.68
CA VAL A 357 19.09 14.23 -23.48
C VAL A 357 17.89 15.13 -23.15
N ALA A 358 17.30 15.79 -24.15
CA ALA A 358 16.13 16.64 -23.94
C ALA A 358 14.91 15.85 -23.41
N LEU A 359 14.64 14.67 -23.96
CA LEU A 359 13.56 13.80 -23.49
C LEU A 359 13.82 13.26 -22.08
N ALA A 360 15.07 12.92 -21.74
CA ALA A 360 15.43 12.48 -20.39
C ALA A 360 15.21 13.60 -19.35
N VAL A 361 15.55 14.85 -19.68
CA VAL A 361 15.32 16.00 -18.78
C VAL A 361 13.83 16.24 -18.56
N VAL A 362 13.01 16.21 -19.62
CA VAL A 362 11.54 16.35 -19.50
C VAL A 362 10.94 15.21 -18.67
N PHE A 363 11.42 13.98 -18.87
CA PHE A 363 10.97 12.81 -18.13
C PHE A 363 11.28 12.92 -16.63
N VAL A 364 12.52 13.29 -16.27
CA VAL A 364 12.92 13.51 -14.87
C VAL A 364 12.12 14.65 -14.24
N GLN A 365 11.90 15.75 -14.95
CA GLN A 365 11.12 16.89 -14.46
C GLN A 365 9.66 16.51 -14.18
N ARG A 366 9.03 15.70 -15.05
CA ARG A 366 7.65 15.23 -14.87
C ARG A 366 7.52 14.20 -13.75
N ILE A 367 8.50 13.31 -13.59
CA ILE A 367 8.57 12.40 -12.44
C ILE A 367 8.63 13.20 -11.13
N PHE A 368 9.46 14.25 -11.09
CA PHE A 368 9.57 15.10 -9.90
C PHE A 368 8.24 15.78 -9.53
N LEU A 369 7.49 16.25 -10.54
CA LEU A 369 6.17 16.85 -10.35
C LEU A 369 5.10 15.85 -9.87
N LEU A 370 5.22 14.56 -10.21
CA LEU A 370 4.33 13.50 -9.73
C LEU A 370 4.69 13.04 -8.30
N ILE A 371 5.98 13.05 -7.96
CA ILE A 371 6.46 12.62 -6.65
C ILE A 371 6.16 13.67 -5.57
N LEU A 372 6.21 14.97 -5.89
CA LEU A 372 6.00 16.04 -4.89
C LEU A 372 4.65 15.98 -4.15
N PRO A 373 3.49 15.79 -4.83
CA PRO A 373 2.20 15.63 -4.16
C PRO A 373 2.14 14.36 -3.30
N LEU A 374 2.75 13.27 -3.76
CA LEU A 374 2.84 12.00 -3.04
C LEU A 374 3.66 12.12 -1.75
N ILE A 375 4.80 12.84 -1.80
CA ILE A 375 5.59 13.19 -0.60
C ILE A 375 4.75 14.04 0.35
N ASN A 376 3.96 14.98 -0.16
CA ASN A 376 3.13 15.85 0.68
C ASN A 376 2.02 15.06 1.40
N ILE A 377 1.36 14.14 0.69
CA ILE A 377 0.36 13.21 1.28
C ILE A 377 1.01 12.29 2.31
N LEU A 378 2.22 11.78 2.03
CA LEU A 378 2.98 10.96 2.97
C LEU A 378 3.40 11.72 4.23
N MET A 379 3.70 13.02 4.11
CA MET A 379 4.02 13.87 5.27
C MET A 379 2.78 14.27 6.09
N GLU A 380 1.58 14.25 5.51
CA GLU A 380 0.31 14.48 6.22
C GLU A 380 -0.23 13.21 6.91
N ALA A 381 0.22 12.02 6.51
CA ALA A 381 -0.39 10.74 6.90
C ALA A 381 0.12 10.09 8.23
N GLN A 382 0.97 10.74 9.03
CA GLN A 382 1.45 10.17 10.31
C GLN A 382 1.63 11.24 11.42
N PRO A 383 1.30 10.93 12.69
CA PRO A 383 1.46 11.85 13.81
C PRO A 383 2.89 11.76 14.37
N ILE A 384 3.89 12.35 13.69
CA ILE A 384 5.24 12.52 14.24
C ILE A 384 5.65 14.00 14.14
N THR A 385 4.80 14.90 14.62
CA THR A 385 5.14 16.33 14.76
C THR A 385 5.51 16.71 16.20
N GLN A 386 5.39 15.80 17.17
CA GLN A 386 5.73 16.11 18.57
C GLN A 386 7.18 15.80 18.98
N LEU A 387 8.00 15.14 18.14
CA LEU A 387 9.39 14.81 18.52
C LEU A 387 10.48 15.71 17.92
N LEU A 388 10.15 16.62 17.01
CA LEU A 388 11.13 17.47 16.28
C LEU A 388 10.96 18.97 16.56
N GLY A 389 10.14 19.35 17.52
CA GLY A 389 9.76 20.74 17.83
C GLY A 389 10.76 21.57 18.64
N LEU A 390 12.09 21.35 18.53
CA LEU A 390 13.04 22.10 19.36
C LEU A 390 14.32 22.64 18.69
N VAL A 391 14.45 22.64 17.36
CA VAL A 391 15.66 23.23 16.72
C VAL A 391 15.39 24.23 15.60
N ILE A 392 14.16 24.43 15.09
CA ILE A 392 13.97 25.34 13.95
C ILE A 392 12.76 26.27 14.17
N ASN A 393 13.04 27.44 14.73
CA ASN A 393 12.18 28.63 14.73
C ASN A 393 13.15 29.80 14.47
N ILE A 394 13.05 30.69 13.47
CA ILE A 394 11.97 31.66 13.20
C ILE A 394 11.96 32.13 11.72
N ARG A 395 12.83 31.64 10.82
CA ARG A 395 12.97 32.20 9.44
C ARG A 395 12.10 31.58 8.33
N PHE A 396 11.36 30.52 8.59
CA PHE A 396 10.69 29.76 7.52
C PHE A 396 9.27 30.26 7.19
N THR A 397 8.57 30.85 8.15
CA THR A 397 7.18 31.32 7.97
C THR A 397 7.09 32.56 7.08
N ASP A 398 8.04 33.49 7.15
CA ASP A 398 8.08 34.67 6.28
C ASP A 398 8.39 34.31 4.82
N TRP A 399 9.19 33.26 4.62
CA TRP A 399 9.49 32.71 3.30
C TRP A 399 8.26 32.05 2.65
N PHE A 400 7.43 31.40 3.46
CA PHE A 400 6.21 30.73 3.00
C PHE A 400 5.10 31.73 2.62
N ILE A 401 4.94 32.82 3.37
CA ILE A 401 3.98 33.89 3.05
C ILE A 401 4.40 34.62 1.77
N TRP A 402 5.71 34.81 1.56
CA TRP A 402 6.25 35.36 0.31
C TRP A 402 5.98 34.43 -0.89
N PHE A 403 6.20 33.11 -0.74
CA PHE A 403 5.92 32.12 -1.79
C PHE A 403 4.42 31.98 -2.11
N ALA A 404 3.56 32.08 -1.10
CA ALA A 404 2.10 32.03 -1.28
C ALA A 404 1.59 33.26 -2.06
N ARG A 405 2.16 34.44 -1.83
CA ARG A 405 1.87 35.66 -2.61
C ARG A 405 2.40 35.57 -4.04
N LEU A 406 3.54 34.90 -4.26
CA LEU A 406 4.10 34.64 -5.59
C LEU A 406 3.21 33.68 -6.42
N ARG A 407 2.58 32.68 -5.77
CA ARG A 407 1.68 31.70 -6.40
C ARG A 407 0.46 32.32 -7.09
N GLY A 408 -0.11 33.39 -6.52
CA GLY A 408 -1.23 34.12 -7.13
C GLY A 408 -0.85 34.81 -8.45
N TYR A 409 0.42 35.18 -8.61
CA TYR A 409 0.93 35.87 -9.81
C TYR A 409 1.42 34.89 -10.89
N ILE A 410 1.84 33.68 -10.52
CA ILE A 410 2.42 32.70 -11.45
C ILE A 410 1.36 32.01 -12.33
N ALA A 411 0.09 31.98 -11.93
CA ALA A 411 -0.99 31.38 -12.72
C ALA A 411 -1.11 31.99 -14.14
N TYR A 412 -0.76 33.28 -14.31
CA TYR A 412 -0.78 33.97 -15.60
C TYR A 412 0.51 33.77 -16.43
N ASN A 413 1.59 33.29 -15.81
CA ASN A 413 2.93 33.18 -16.42
C ASN A 413 3.27 31.78 -16.96
N TRP A 414 2.44 30.76 -16.72
CA TRP A 414 2.67 29.40 -17.25
C TRP A 414 2.71 29.37 -18.78
N LEU A 415 1.88 30.17 -19.45
CA LEU A 415 1.87 30.26 -20.91
C LEU A 415 3.14 30.96 -21.43
N TYR A 416 3.63 31.98 -20.73
CA TYR A 416 4.85 32.70 -21.10
C TYR A 416 6.11 31.84 -20.93
N LEU A 417 6.19 31.07 -19.85
CA LEU A 417 7.27 30.09 -19.63
C LEU A 417 7.24 28.99 -20.69
N LEU A 418 6.05 28.46 -21.02
CA LEU A 418 5.91 27.46 -22.06
C LEU A 418 6.31 28.00 -23.46
N ILE A 419 5.93 29.24 -23.78
CA ILE A 419 6.31 29.90 -25.04
C ILE A 419 7.83 30.17 -25.07
N ALA A 420 8.43 30.58 -23.95
CA ALA A 420 9.87 30.81 -23.84
C ALA A 420 10.68 29.51 -24.03
N ASP A 421 10.21 28.40 -23.46
CA ASP A 421 10.83 27.08 -23.60
C ASP A 421 10.74 26.58 -25.06
N ILE A 422 9.58 26.73 -25.70
CA ILE A 422 9.37 26.36 -27.11
C ILE A 422 10.25 27.19 -28.04
N LEU A 423 10.33 28.51 -27.83
CA LEU A 423 11.19 29.40 -28.63
C LEU A 423 12.67 29.08 -28.45
N THR A 424 13.09 28.78 -27.22
CA THR A 424 14.48 28.38 -26.92
C THR A 424 14.84 27.09 -27.66
N LEU A 425 13.95 26.09 -27.65
CA LEU A 425 14.13 24.85 -28.38
C LEU A 425 14.20 25.06 -29.90
N ALA A 426 13.31 25.91 -30.45
CA ALA A 426 13.30 26.23 -31.88
C ALA A 426 14.60 26.91 -32.33
N VAL A 427 15.13 27.85 -31.53
CA VAL A 427 16.40 28.53 -31.80
C VAL A 427 17.57 27.55 -31.75
N LEU A 428 17.62 26.64 -30.77
CA LEU A 428 18.68 25.64 -30.66
C LEU A 428 18.67 24.65 -31.85
N VAL A 429 17.49 24.23 -32.30
CA VAL A 429 17.34 23.38 -33.49
C VAL A 429 17.82 24.11 -34.74
N LEU A 430 17.47 25.39 -34.90
CA LEU A 430 17.90 26.20 -36.05
C LEU A 430 19.42 26.41 -36.07
N ILE A 431 20.04 26.69 -34.91
CA ILE A 431 21.49 26.85 -34.78
C ILE A 431 22.21 25.53 -35.10
N GLY A 432 21.70 24.40 -34.60
CA GLY A 432 22.22 23.07 -34.92
C GLY A 432 22.18 22.77 -36.42
N TYR A 433 21.07 23.10 -37.08
CA TYR A 433 20.90 22.93 -38.52
C TYR A 433 21.87 23.79 -39.34
N ILE A 434 22.05 25.07 -38.98
CA ILE A 434 22.98 25.98 -39.68
C ILE A 434 24.43 25.52 -39.50
N ALA A 435 24.80 25.08 -38.29
CA ALA A 435 26.14 24.58 -38.01
C ALA A 435 26.47 23.31 -38.80
N GLN A 436 25.52 22.37 -38.91
CA GLN A 436 25.67 21.16 -39.71
C GLN A 436 25.89 21.49 -41.20
N ARG A 437 25.15 22.46 -41.76
CA ARG A 437 25.28 22.86 -43.16
C ARG A 437 26.61 23.55 -43.48
N LYS A 438 27.21 24.22 -42.50
CA LYS A 438 28.48 24.94 -42.65
C LYS A 438 29.72 24.15 -42.22
N GLY A 439 29.57 22.87 -41.85
CA GLY A 439 30.69 22.02 -41.40
C GLY A 439 31.35 22.52 -40.10
N ILE A 440 30.60 23.25 -39.27
CA ILE A 440 31.13 23.78 -38.01
C ILE A 440 31.14 22.65 -36.98
N SER A 441 32.29 22.40 -36.36
CA SER A 441 32.45 21.45 -35.26
C SER A 441 31.38 21.66 -34.19
N VAL A 442 30.72 20.57 -33.78
CA VAL A 442 29.62 20.54 -32.78
C VAL A 442 30.01 21.27 -31.50
N ILE A 443 31.28 21.18 -31.08
CA ILE A 443 31.79 21.84 -29.88
C ILE A 443 31.75 23.36 -30.01
N LYS A 444 32.14 23.91 -31.17
CA LYS A 444 32.07 25.37 -31.42
C LYS A 444 30.62 25.86 -31.41
N THR A 445 29.70 25.05 -31.95
CA THR A 445 28.26 25.36 -31.97
C THR A 445 27.66 25.37 -30.57
N ILE A 446 28.05 24.42 -29.71
CA ILE A 446 27.60 24.38 -28.31
C ILE A 446 28.11 25.61 -27.55
N VAL A 447 29.39 25.98 -27.71
CA VAL A 447 29.96 27.15 -27.05
C VAL A 447 29.28 28.45 -27.51
N ILE A 448 29.04 28.61 -28.82
CA ILE A 448 28.33 29.79 -29.36
C ILE A 448 26.89 29.85 -28.84
N SER A 449 26.19 28.71 -28.79
CA SER A 449 24.81 28.63 -28.29
C SER A 449 24.73 28.97 -26.80
N ALA A 450 25.70 28.50 -25.99
CA ALA A 450 25.78 28.82 -24.57
C ALA A 450 26.05 30.32 -24.33
N ILE A 451 26.92 30.95 -25.12
CA ILE A 451 27.19 32.39 -25.04
C ILE A 451 25.93 33.20 -25.41
N ILE A 452 25.22 32.82 -26.48
CA ILE A 452 23.98 33.49 -26.89
C ILE A 452 22.90 33.36 -25.80
N LEU A 453 22.72 32.16 -25.23
CA LEU A 453 21.76 31.94 -24.15
C LEU A 453 22.10 32.76 -22.90
N TRP A 454 23.39 32.86 -22.56
CA TRP A 454 23.84 33.67 -21.43
C TRP A 454 23.56 35.17 -21.65
N ILE A 455 23.82 35.69 -22.86
CA ILE A 455 23.51 37.08 -23.22
C ILE A 455 22.01 37.35 -23.15
N LEU A 456 21.17 36.46 -23.71
CA LEU A 456 19.71 36.61 -23.69
C LEU A 456 19.13 36.54 -22.28
N ALA A 457 19.62 35.63 -21.43
CA ALA A 457 19.24 35.56 -20.03
C ALA A 457 19.60 36.86 -19.28
N THR A 458 20.80 37.38 -19.53
CA THR A 458 21.27 38.63 -18.90
C THR A 458 20.42 39.82 -19.35
N LEU A 459 20.08 39.92 -20.64
CA LEU A 459 19.20 40.95 -21.17
C LEU A 459 17.76 40.85 -20.63
N MET A 460 17.23 39.64 -20.44
CA MET A 460 15.93 39.43 -19.78
C MET A 460 15.95 39.86 -18.32
N ILE A 461 17.02 39.57 -17.58
CA ILE A 461 17.17 40.00 -16.18
C ILE A 461 17.24 41.54 -16.11
N ILE A 462 18.01 42.17 -16.99
CA ILE A 462 18.10 43.65 -17.07
C ILE A 462 16.74 44.25 -17.44
N GLY A 463 16.03 43.66 -18.40
CA GLY A 463 14.69 44.10 -18.82
C GLY A 463 13.64 43.96 -17.72
N LEU A 464 13.64 42.85 -16.98
CA LEU A 464 12.77 42.67 -15.81
C LEU A 464 13.11 43.67 -14.71
N GLY A 465 14.40 43.93 -14.45
CA GLY A 465 14.82 44.94 -13.48
C GLY A 465 14.36 46.35 -13.84
N ALA A 466 14.33 46.68 -15.12
CA ALA A 466 13.82 47.96 -15.61
C ALA A 466 12.27 48.06 -15.55
N MET A 467 11.56 46.96 -15.80
CA MET A 467 10.09 46.93 -15.73
C MET A 467 9.53 46.90 -14.30
N LEU A 468 10.31 46.36 -13.35
CA LEU A 468 9.87 46.23 -11.96
C LEU A 468 10.16 47.46 -11.10
N GLY A 469 10.87 48.48 -11.63
CA GLY A 469 11.09 49.78 -11.00
C GLY A 469 11.46 49.70 -9.52
N THR A 470 12.74 49.45 -9.21
CA THR A 470 13.35 49.33 -7.85
C THR A 470 12.59 48.50 -6.83
#